data_AF-A0A6N8GEV8-F1
#
_entry.id   AF-A0A6N8GEV8-F1
#
_cell.length_a   1.000
_cell.length_b   1.000
_cell.length_c   1.000
_cell.angle_alpha   90.00
_cell.angle_beta   90.00
_cell.angle_gamma   90.00
#
_symmetry.space_group_name_H-M   'P 1'
#
loop_
_entity.id
_entity.type
_entity.pdbx_description
1 polymer ?
#
loop_
_entity_poly.entity_id
_entity_poly.type
_entity_poly.pdbx_seq_one_letter_code
_entity_poly.pdbx_strand_id
1 'polypeptide(L)'
;MLRRPAARRPRPSATTAAVACGRGGDLSSGTQASRRPPRWDGRIRGRPGGTSQAEGEHNVSESKPARQAALRGLVERGVISSAQAEEVRAALEAADAGPGRVRWTEIAGYIGGGLVLAGGVALATAYWEELSRDLRIGLLAVLAVVAVGGAMVMTGGPQEMRGRRHRLPDVRRRVAGVLLALAAVLAAFSVGIAVDGEPLYLPALVGVAVAAAGYAALPTAVGHVTTWWLAAALAALVVRETGQPDPGDEFLAIGGAWLGLGLAWAALSALGAAAERRLGLGLGAGLALAAGQFLLGWGADGAWGYGATLAVAAACLAYYYADRTAVLLVLGILGITVGLPEMVWDLTDGAIGAAAVLLLAGAVLLVASWLGIRLHRRGNGPQSPAAPSGPPAAGPAQQPADDAGPRPSAGP
;
A
#
# COMPACT_ATOMS: atom_id res chain seq x y z
N MET A 1 3.24 64.45 0.09
CA MET A 1 3.35 64.49 1.57
C MET A 1 2.70 63.22 2.09
N LEU A 2 3.28 62.26 2.81
CA LEU A 2 4.56 62.06 3.48
C LEU A 2 4.86 60.54 3.37
N ARG A 3 6.04 60.17 2.87
CA ARG A 3 6.64 58.83 2.93
C ARG A 3 7.30 58.65 4.30
N ARG A 4 7.30 57.43 4.89
CA ARG A 4 8.40 56.78 5.65
C ARG A 4 7.95 55.45 6.32
N PRO A 5 8.85 54.53 6.77
CA PRO A 5 9.56 53.57 5.92
C PRO A 5 9.61 52.12 6.48
N ALA A 6 10.18 51.22 5.69
CA ALA A 6 10.52 49.85 6.06
C ALA A 6 11.64 49.76 7.12
N ALA A 7 11.49 48.86 8.09
CA ALA A 7 12.52 48.52 9.07
C ALA A 7 13.16 47.17 8.73
N ARG A 8 14.43 47.22 8.31
CA ARG A 8 15.38 46.10 8.30
C ARG A 8 15.81 45.80 9.74
N ARG A 9 15.95 44.51 10.10
CA ARG A 9 16.76 44.08 11.25
C ARG A 9 17.98 43.26 10.80
N PRO A 10 19.09 43.32 11.55
CA PRO A 10 20.41 42.90 11.08
C PRO A 10 20.79 41.48 11.52
N ARG A 11 21.69 40.87 10.76
CA ARG A 11 22.51 39.70 11.17
C ARG A 11 23.60 40.16 12.14
N PRO A 12 24.03 39.31 13.09
CA PRO A 12 25.38 39.35 13.63
C PRO A 12 26.25 38.21 13.06
N SER A 13 27.43 38.59 12.60
CA SER A 13 28.57 37.76 12.24
C SER A 13 29.41 37.41 13.48
N ALA A 14 30.15 36.30 13.35
CA ALA A 14 31.08 35.72 14.30
C ALA A 14 32.24 36.65 14.75
N THR A 15 32.90 36.31 15.86
CA THR A 15 34.32 35.84 15.94
C THR A 15 34.92 36.08 17.35
N THR A 16 35.89 35.22 17.74
CA THR A 16 36.98 35.38 18.75
C THR A 16 36.65 34.84 20.14
N ALA A 17 37.11 33.65 20.58
CA ALA A 17 38.47 33.10 20.81
C ALA A 17 39.05 33.42 22.20
N ALA A 18 39.34 32.35 22.98
CA ALA A 18 40.40 32.18 23.98
C ALA A 18 40.19 30.75 24.57
N VAL A 19 41.02 29.73 24.28
CA VAL A 19 42.39 29.48 24.75
C VAL A 19 42.48 29.40 26.28
N ALA A 20 42.67 28.19 26.83
CA ALA A 20 43.93 27.79 27.48
C ALA A 20 43.82 26.41 28.19
N CYS A 21 44.81 25.56 27.88
CA CYS A 21 45.55 24.58 28.70
C CYS A 21 44.83 23.75 29.80
N GLY A 22 45.07 22.44 29.91
CA GLY A 22 46.05 21.61 29.21
C GLY A 22 46.34 20.29 29.94
N ARG A 23 47.25 19.52 29.30
CA ARG A 23 48.05 18.35 29.78
C ARG A 23 47.26 17.10 30.23
N GLY A 24 47.62 15.88 29.84
CA GLY A 24 48.79 15.36 29.13
C GLY A 24 48.91 13.85 29.37
N GLY A 25 49.70 13.15 28.53
CA GLY A 25 50.09 11.74 28.67
C GLY A 25 49.49 10.86 27.57
N ASP A 26 50.12 10.79 26.38
CA ASP A 26 51.21 9.86 26.00
C ASP A 26 50.85 8.38 26.14
N LEU A 27 50.78 7.65 25.01
CA LEU A 27 51.69 6.53 24.69
C LEU A 27 51.33 5.83 23.36
N SER A 28 52.38 5.66 22.55
CA SER A 28 52.71 4.54 21.66
C SER A 28 51.82 4.18 20.45
N SER A 29 52.36 4.54 19.28
CA SER A 29 52.55 3.70 18.08
C SER A 29 52.13 2.23 18.15
N GLY A 30 51.25 1.82 17.22
CA GLY A 30 50.94 0.44 16.91
C GLY A 30 50.36 0.30 15.51
N THR A 31 51.22 0.00 14.54
CA THR A 31 50.86 -0.36 13.16
C THR A 31 50.09 -1.68 13.17
N GLN A 32 48.77 -1.65 12.91
CA GLN A 32 48.01 -2.86 12.61
C GLN A 32 47.18 -2.69 11.34
N ALA A 33 47.63 -3.37 10.29
CA ALA A 33 46.89 -3.64 9.09
C ALA A 33 45.70 -4.56 9.40
N SER A 34 44.52 -3.99 9.61
CA SER A 34 43.27 -4.75 9.74
C SER A 34 42.70 -5.04 8.34
N ARG A 35 42.78 -6.32 7.95
CA ARG A 35 42.12 -6.89 6.76
C ARG A 35 40.60 -6.62 6.83
N ARG A 36 40.06 -5.91 5.84
CA ARG A 36 38.62 -5.81 5.60
C ARG A 36 38.12 -7.09 4.91
N PRO A 37 37.02 -7.71 5.36
CA PRO A 37 36.37 -8.78 4.59
C PRO A 37 35.65 -8.19 3.35
N PRO A 38 35.46 -8.98 2.28
CA PRO A 38 34.88 -8.50 1.03
C PRO A 38 33.40 -8.14 1.19
N ARG A 39 33.04 -7.01 0.59
CA ARG A 39 31.70 -6.43 0.52
C ARG A 39 30.85 -7.29 -0.44
N TRP A 40 29.87 -8.00 0.10
CA TRP A 40 28.88 -8.76 -0.67
C TRP A 40 27.97 -7.79 -1.46
N ASP A 41 28.03 -7.77 -2.80
CA ASP A 41 27.10 -7.04 -3.67
C ASP A 41 25.95 -7.99 -4.04
N GLY A 42 24.90 -7.99 -3.20
CA GLY A 42 23.73 -8.86 -3.32
C GLY A 42 22.82 -8.50 -4.49
N ARG A 43 23.28 -8.74 -5.72
CA ARG A 43 22.48 -8.53 -6.93
C ARG A 43 21.79 -9.84 -7.34
N ILE A 44 20.76 -10.24 -6.60
CA ILE A 44 19.80 -11.24 -7.08
C ILE A 44 18.84 -10.56 -8.05
N ARG A 45 18.97 -10.91 -9.34
CA ARG A 45 17.97 -10.62 -10.37
C ARG A 45 16.86 -11.67 -10.29
N GLY A 46 15.64 -11.24 -9.99
CA GLY A 46 14.40 -12.01 -10.11
C GLY A 46 13.18 -11.12 -9.85
N ARG A 47 12.22 -11.11 -10.77
CA ARG A 47 10.99 -10.27 -10.90
C ARG A 47 9.77 -11.23 -10.89
N PRO A 48 8.49 -10.80 -10.89
CA PRO A 48 7.71 -10.02 -9.91
C PRO A 48 6.35 -10.65 -9.47
N GLY A 49 5.98 -10.48 -8.20
CA GLY A 49 4.64 -10.07 -7.67
C GLY A 49 3.35 -10.92 -7.79
N GLY A 50 2.72 -11.23 -6.63
CA GLY A 50 1.26 -11.10 -6.42
C GLY A 50 0.59 -11.99 -5.35
N THR A 51 0.35 -11.50 -4.12
CA THR A 51 -0.94 -11.33 -3.36
C THR A 51 -0.82 -11.54 -1.83
N SER A 52 -0.83 -10.42 -1.10
CA SER A 52 -0.25 -10.20 0.23
C SER A 52 -1.00 -10.73 1.48
N GLN A 53 -1.84 -11.78 1.45
CA GLN A 53 -2.33 -12.33 2.73
C GLN A 53 -2.59 -13.84 2.78
N ALA A 54 -2.73 -14.52 1.62
CA ALA A 54 -2.59 -15.97 1.53
C ALA A 54 -1.13 -16.40 1.24
N GLU A 55 -0.30 -15.47 0.75
CA GLU A 55 1.13 -15.68 0.47
C GLU A 55 1.98 -15.92 1.72
N GLY A 56 1.54 -15.54 2.93
CA GLY A 56 2.35 -15.72 4.15
C GLY A 56 2.54 -17.19 4.51
N GLU A 57 1.49 -17.98 4.43
CA GLU A 57 1.55 -19.42 4.71
C GLU A 57 2.03 -20.21 3.48
N HIS A 58 1.64 -19.79 2.26
CA HIS A 58 2.07 -20.46 1.03
C HIS A 58 3.53 -20.17 0.63
N ASN A 59 4.08 -18.96 0.79
CA ASN A 59 5.52 -18.71 0.55
C ASN A 59 6.41 -19.35 1.61
N VAL A 60 5.96 -19.45 2.86
CA VAL A 60 6.74 -20.16 3.89
C VAL A 60 6.76 -21.65 3.58
N SER A 61 5.65 -22.19 3.06
CA SER A 61 5.57 -23.56 2.55
C SER A 61 6.43 -23.77 1.29
N GLU A 62 6.37 -22.90 0.27
CA GLU A 62 7.16 -23.00 -0.98
C GLU A 62 8.66 -22.73 -0.80
N SER A 63 9.02 -21.88 0.17
CA SER A 63 10.43 -21.57 0.44
C SER A 63 11.17 -22.73 1.11
N LYS A 64 10.48 -23.67 1.76
CA LYS A 64 11.10 -24.86 2.36
C LYS A 64 11.62 -25.86 1.29
N PRO A 65 10.82 -26.28 0.29
CA PRO A 65 11.28 -27.06 -0.85
C PRO A 65 12.42 -26.37 -1.62
N ALA A 66 12.31 -25.07 -1.87
CA ALA A 66 13.35 -24.33 -2.59
C ALA A 66 14.66 -24.23 -1.80
N ARG A 67 14.59 -24.02 -0.47
CA ARG A 67 15.75 -24.05 0.43
C ARG A 67 16.38 -25.45 0.49
N GLN A 68 15.56 -26.50 0.56
CA GLN A 68 16.05 -27.89 0.55
C GLN A 68 16.71 -28.26 -0.77
N ALA A 69 16.16 -27.83 -1.90
CA ALA A 69 16.77 -28.04 -3.22
C ALA A 69 18.10 -27.30 -3.36
N ALA A 70 18.20 -26.07 -2.83
CA ALA A 70 19.44 -25.29 -2.84
C ALA A 70 20.54 -25.92 -1.97
N LEU A 71 20.21 -26.41 -0.77
CA LEU A 71 21.15 -27.13 0.10
C LEU A 71 21.62 -28.43 -0.55
N ARG A 72 20.72 -29.19 -1.18
CA ARG A 72 21.07 -30.42 -1.90
C ARG A 72 22.03 -30.13 -3.06
N GLY A 73 21.77 -29.09 -3.85
CA GLY A 73 22.68 -28.68 -4.93
C GLY A 73 24.06 -28.21 -4.42
N LEU A 74 24.17 -27.69 -3.20
CA LEU A 74 25.47 -27.33 -2.60
C LEU A 74 26.26 -28.55 -2.13
N VAL A 75 25.58 -29.60 -1.66
CA VAL A 75 26.19 -30.90 -1.34
C VAL A 75 26.66 -31.61 -2.60
N GLU A 76 25.82 -31.65 -3.64
CA GLU A 76 26.14 -32.27 -4.94
C GLU A 76 27.36 -31.61 -5.62
N ARG A 77 27.52 -30.29 -5.46
CA ARG A 77 28.68 -29.55 -5.96
C ARG A 77 29.93 -29.67 -5.06
N GLY A 78 29.85 -30.42 -3.96
CA GLY A 78 30.95 -30.60 -3.01
C GLY A 78 31.34 -29.33 -2.24
N VAL A 79 30.50 -28.30 -2.25
CA VAL A 79 30.77 -27.02 -1.56
C VAL A 79 30.58 -27.16 -0.05
N ILE A 80 29.64 -28.01 0.37
CA ILE A 80 29.41 -28.39 1.76
C ILE A 80 29.24 -29.90 1.87
N SER A 81 29.63 -30.47 3.01
CA SER A 81 29.38 -31.89 3.32
C SER A 81 27.91 -32.12 3.68
N SER A 82 27.46 -33.38 3.60
CA SER A 82 26.12 -33.79 4.06
C SER A 82 25.88 -33.47 5.53
N ALA A 83 26.90 -33.63 6.39
CA ALA A 83 26.84 -33.28 7.81
C ALA A 83 26.62 -31.77 8.02
N GLN A 84 27.33 -30.92 7.27
CA GLN A 84 27.15 -29.45 7.35
C GLN A 84 25.78 -29.00 6.81
N ALA A 85 25.25 -29.69 5.79
CA ALA A 85 23.90 -29.40 5.29
C ALA A 85 22.81 -29.74 6.33
N GLU A 86 23.05 -30.74 7.19
CA GLU A 86 22.17 -31.09 8.30
C GLU A 86 22.23 -30.04 9.42
N GLU A 87 23.43 -29.57 9.76
CA GLU A 87 23.61 -28.50 10.76
C GLU A 87 22.96 -27.18 10.32
N VAL A 88 23.12 -26.80 9.05
CA VAL A 88 22.47 -25.61 8.49
C VAL A 88 20.95 -25.77 8.48
N ARG A 89 20.44 -26.98 8.21
CA ARG A 89 19.00 -27.26 8.28
C ARG A 89 18.49 -27.12 9.70
N ALA A 90 19.16 -27.72 10.68
CA ALA A 90 18.81 -27.62 12.09
C ALA A 90 18.86 -26.17 12.59
N ALA A 91 19.87 -25.39 12.16
CA ALA A 91 19.99 -23.97 12.51
C ALA A 91 18.89 -23.11 11.88
N LEU A 92 18.50 -23.38 10.62
CA LEU A 92 17.40 -22.70 9.95
C LEU A 92 16.04 -23.08 10.55
N GLU A 93 15.84 -24.34 10.92
CA GLU A 93 14.64 -24.79 11.62
C GLU A 93 14.55 -24.18 13.02
N ALA A 94 15.66 -24.07 13.74
CA ALA A 94 15.71 -23.38 15.02
C ALA A 94 15.46 -21.86 14.90
N ALA A 95 15.90 -21.23 13.80
CA ALA A 95 15.66 -19.82 13.52
C ALA A 95 14.19 -19.56 13.09
N ASP A 96 13.61 -20.45 12.27
CA ASP A 96 12.20 -20.43 11.89
C ASP A 96 11.30 -20.77 13.11
N ALA A 97 11.80 -21.57 14.06
CA ALA A 97 11.17 -21.88 15.34
C ALA A 97 11.44 -20.82 16.44
N GLY A 98 12.01 -19.66 16.11
CA GLY A 98 12.09 -18.51 17.02
C GLY A 98 10.71 -18.23 17.67
N PRO A 99 10.65 -17.70 18.91
CA PRO A 99 9.60 -17.95 19.90
C PRO A 99 8.16 -17.79 19.36
N GLY A 100 7.71 -18.86 18.70
CA GLY A 100 6.39 -19.05 18.13
C GLY A 100 5.42 -19.52 19.20
N ARG A 101 5.40 -18.83 20.36
CA ARG A 101 4.24 -18.94 21.24
C ARG A 101 3.10 -18.32 20.46
N VAL A 102 2.13 -19.16 20.06
CA VAL A 102 0.78 -18.72 19.67
C VAL A 102 0.44 -17.60 20.63
N ARG A 103 0.31 -16.38 20.10
CA ARG A 103 0.01 -15.20 20.91
C ARG A 103 -1.45 -15.34 21.31
N TRP A 104 -1.71 -16.16 22.32
CA TRP A 104 -3.03 -16.31 22.93
C TRP A 104 -3.60 -14.95 23.33
N THR A 105 -2.74 -13.98 23.62
CA THR A 105 -3.10 -12.58 23.83
C THR A 105 -3.67 -11.89 22.57
N GLU A 106 -3.17 -12.21 21.39
CA GLU A 106 -3.68 -11.69 20.11
C GLU A 106 -5.01 -12.36 19.72
N ILE A 107 -5.11 -13.68 19.89
CA ILE A 107 -6.37 -14.42 19.68
C ILE A 107 -7.45 -13.96 20.67
N ALA A 108 -7.12 -13.87 21.96
CA ALA A 108 -8.02 -13.33 22.97
C ALA A 108 -8.39 -11.87 22.70
N GLY A 109 -7.44 -11.09 22.13
CA GLY A 109 -7.70 -9.73 21.66
C GLY A 109 -8.73 -9.67 20.54
N TYR A 110 -8.61 -10.54 19.51
CA TYR A 110 -9.59 -10.60 18.42
C TYR A 110 -10.95 -11.10 18.88
N ILE A 111 -10.99 -12.16 19.70
CA ILE A 111 -12.24 -12.68 20.26
C ILE A 111 -12.89 -11.63 21.15
N GLY A 112 -12.12 -11.00 22.05
CA GLY A 112 -12.61 -9.97 22.95
C GLY A 112 -13.11 -8.74 22.18
N GLY A 113 -12.36 -8.27 21.19
CA GLY A 113 -12.79 -7.16 20.32
C GLY A 113 -14.06 -7.48 19.54
N GLY A 114 -14.15 -8.70 18.98
CA GLY A 114 -15.35 -9.18 18.28
C GLY A 114 -16.57 -9.26 19.20
N LEU A 115 -16.41 -9.78 20.42
CA LEU A 115 -17.47 -9.85 21.43
C LEU A 115 -17.92 -8.46 21.91
N VAL A 116 -16.99 -7.52 22.11
CA VAL A 116 -17.33 -6.13 22.48
C VAL A 116 -18.12 -5.46 21.36
N LEU A 117 -17.70 -5.63 20.09
CA LEU A 117 -18.45 -5.12 18.95
C LEU A 117 -19.84 -5.74 18.85
N ALA A 118 -19.94 -7.08 18.92
CA ALA A 118 -21.21 -7.79 18.85
C ALA A 118 -22.15 -7.40 20.00
N GLY A 119 -21.62 -7.30 21.23
CA GLY A 119 -22.37 -6.85 22.40
C GLY A 119 -22.82 -5.39 22.28
N GLY A 120 -21.96 -4.51 21.76
CA GLY A 120 -22.31 -3.11 21.50
C GLY A 120 -23.42 -2.97 20.46
N VAL A 121 -23.35 -3.72 19.36
CA VAL A 121 -24.42 -3.77 18.34
C VAL A 121 -25.70 -4.34 18.93
N ALA A 122 -25.64 -5.46 19.65
CA ALA A 122 -26.81 -6.08 20.27
C ALA A 122 -27.47 -5.14 21.29
N LEU A 123 -26.68 -4.45 22.12
CA LEU A 123 -27.19 -3.48 23.08
C LEU A 123 -27.81 -2.27 22.39
N ALA A 124 -27.16 -1.75 21.34
CA ALA A 124 -27.73 -0.70 20.52
C ALA A 124 -29.07 -1.17 19.93
N THR A 125 -29.12 -2.28 19.21
CA THR A 125 -30.36 -2.78 18.62
C THR A 125 -31.48 -3.00 19.64
N ALA A 126 -31.17 -3.50 20.84
CA ALA A 126 -32.16 -3.79 21.87
C ALA A 126 -32.71 -2.52 22.55
N TYR A 127 -31.85 -1.53 22.84
CA TYR A 127 -32.22 -0.39 23.68
C TYR A 127 -32.22 0.95 22.94
N TRP A 128 -31.83 1.00 21.67
CA TRP A 128 -31.67 2.26 20.94
C TRP A 128 -32.92 3.11 21.02
N GLU A 129 -34.09 2.52 20.76
CA GLU A 129 -35.35 3.26 20.76
C GLU A 129 -35.82 3.69 22.16
N GLU A 130 -35.34 3.02 23.22
CA GLU A 130 -35.66 3.37 24.61
C GLU A 130 -34.78 4.52 25.14
N LEU A 131 -33.60 4.74 24.55
CA LEU A 131 -32.72 5.84 24.94
C LEU A 131 -33.33 7.17 24.51
N SER A 132 -33.34 8.16 25.41
CA SER A 132 -33.68 9.53 25.02
C SER A 132 -32.69 10.07 23.99
N ARG A 133 -33.14 11.02 23.16
CA ARG A 133 -32.31 11.66 22.14
C ARG A 133 -31.00 12.19 22.72
N ASP A 134 -31.05 12.89 23.85
CA ASP A 134 -29.88 13.44 24.53
C ASP A 134 -28.91 12.36 24.99
N LEU A 135 -29.42 11.22 25.45
CA LEU A 135 -28.60 10.09 25.88
C LEU A 135 -27.92 9.40 24.70
N ARG A 136 -28.60 9.27 23.55
CA ARG A 136 -27.99 8.76 22.31
C ARG A 136 -26.86 9.68 21.83
N ILE A 137 -27.09 10.99 21.81
CA ILE A 137 -26.08 11.99 21.45
C ILE A 137 -24.89 11.93 22.41
N GLY A 138 -25.16 11.98 23.72
CA GLY A 138 -24.14 11.94 24.76
C GLY A 138 -23.29 10.67 24.71
N LEU A 139 -23.92 9.51 24.53
CA LEU A 139 -23.23 8.22 24.41
C LEU A 139 -22.28 8.19 23.21
N LEU A 140 -22.74 8.58 22.03
CA LEU A 140 -21.92 8.59 20.82
C LEU A 140 -20.76 9.60 20.91
N ALA A 141 -21.02 10.80 21.44
CA ALA A 141 -20.01 11.82 21.64
C ALA A 141 -18.93 11.35 22.63
N VAL A 142 -19.32 10.74 23.75
CA VAL A 142 -18.37 10.17 24.72
C VAL A 142 -17.55 9.05 24.09
N LEU A 143 -18.18 8.13 23.35
CA LEU A 143 -17.46 7.04 22.66
C LEU A 143 -16.48 7.58 21.61
N ALA A 144 -16.84 8.63 20.88
CA ALA A 144 -15.94 9.28 19.93
C ALA A 144 -14.71 9.86 20.63
N VAL A 145 -14.90 10.58 21.75
CA VAL A 145 -13.82 11.13 22.57
C VAL A 145 -12.93 10.03 23.16
N VAL A 146 -13.53 8.95 23.68
CA VAL A 146 -12.81 7.78 24.19
C VAL A 146 -11.99 7.11 23.10
N ALA A 147 -12.52 6.98 21.88
CA ALA A 147 -11.79 6.42 20.75
C ALA A 147 -10.59 7.30 20.35
N VAL A 148 -10.76 8.63 20.29
CA VAL A 148 -9.64 9.57 20.08
C VAL A 148 -8.59 9.44 21.18
N GLY A 149 -9.01 9.41 22.45
CA GLY A 149 -8.12 9.22 23.59
C GLY A 149 -7.36 7.89 23.54
N GLY A 150 -8.04 6.80 23.19
CA GLY A 150 -7.44 5.48 22.98
C GLY A 150 -6.40 5.51 21.86
N ALA A 151 -6.68 6.19 20.75
CA ALA A 151 -5.72 6.37 19.67
C ALA A 151 -4.47 7.13 20.15
N MET A 152 -4.65 8.21 20.92
CA MET A 152 -3.54 8.98 21.49
C MET A 152 -2.69 8.15 22.46
N VAL A 153 -3.32 7.31 23.30
CA VAL A 153 -2.59 6.40 24.21
C VAL A 153 -1.77 5.38 23.42
N MET A 154 -2.34 4.80 22.36
CA MET A 154 -1.66 3.81 21.52
C MET A 154 -0.44 4.38 20.80
N THR A 155 -0.49 5.66 20.41
CA THR A 155 0.61 6.35 19.74
C THR A 155 1.61 6.99 20.71
N GLY A 156 1.36 7.00 22.02
CA GLY A 156 2.24 7.64 23.00
C GLY A 156 2.07 9.17 23.12
N GLY A 157 0.92 9.69 22.72
CA GLY A 157 0.54 11.10 22.85
C GLY A 157 0.39 11.84 21.51
N PRO A 158 -0.12 13.10 21.55
CA PRO A 158 -0.49 13.86 20.37
C PRO A 158 0.71 14.34 19.54
N GLN A 159 1.89 14.49 20.15
CA GLN A 159 3.11 14.86 19.43
C GLN A 159 3.64 13.69 18.58
N GLU A 160 3.56 12.46 19.11
CA GLU A 160 4.00 11.24 18.41
C GLU A 160 3.03 10.81 17.30
N MET A 161 1.77 11.27 17.36
CA MET A 161 0.85 11.15 16.22
C MET A 161 1.38 11.95 15.02
N ARG A 162 1.87 13.17 15.26
CA ARG A 162 2.24 14.12 14.20
C ARG A 162 3.57 13.75 13.55
N GLY A 163 3.52 13.05 12.42
CA GLY A 163 4.71 12.89 11.57
C GLY A 163 4.54 11.87 10.45
N ARG A 164 5.12 12.17 9.28
CA ARG A 164 5.20 11.21 8.15
C ARG A 164 6.24 10.09 8.37
N ARG A 165 7.13 10.22 9.37
CA ARG A 165 8.27 9.31 9.56
C ARG A 165 7.99 8.29 10.65
N HIS A 166 8.06 7.02 10.24
CA HIS A 166 7.66 5.83 10.99
C HIS A 166 8.51 5.63 12.25
N ARG A 167 7.93 5.88 13.43
CA ARG A 167 8.51 5.52 14.74
C ARG A 167 7.67 4.53 15.54
N LEU A 168 6.45 4.23 15.09
CA LEU A 168 5.50 3.39 15.81
C LEU A 168 5.52 1.95 15.28
N PRO A 169 5.38 0.94 16.16
CA PRO A 169 5.10 -0.43 15.74
C PRO A 169 3.82 -0.50 14.88
N ASP A 170 3.85 -1.27 13.79
CA ASP A 170 2.75 -1.35 12.80
C ASP A 170 1.39 -1.68 13.41
N VAL A 171 1.36 -2.58 14.41
CA VAL A 171 0.12 -2.97 15.09
C VAL A 171 -0.52 -1.80 15.82
N ARG A 172 0.25 -1.04 16.60
CA ARG A 172 -0.26 0.13 17.35
C ARG A 172 -0.77 1.21 16.41
N ARG A 173 -0.07 1.45 15.31
CA ARG A 173 -0.49 2.40 14.26
C ARG A 173 -1.81 1.98 13.62
N ARG A 174 -1.99 0.70 13.31
CA ARG A 174 -3.25 0.17 12.74
C ARG A 174 -4.41 0.32 13.73
N VAL A 175 -4.22 -0.08 14.99
CA VAL A 175 -5.25 0.05 16.04
C VAL A 175 -5.64 1.52 16.24
N ALA A 176 -4.66 2.43 16.33
CA ALA A 176 -4.93 3.86 16.43
C ALA A 176 -5.68 4.40 15.20
N GLY A 177 -5.33 3.95 13.99
CA GLY A 177 -6.06 4.30 12.76
C GLY A 177 -7.53 3.85 12.78
N VAL A 178 -7.81 2.64 13.27
CA VAL A 178 -9.18 2.11 13.43
C VAL A 178 -9.96 2.93 14.47
N LEU A 179 -9.34 3.27 15.60
CA LEU A 179 -9.98 4.09 16.63
C LEU A 179 -10.31 5.50 16.11
N LEU A 180 -9.43 6.12 15.33
CA LEU A 180 -9.70 7.42 14.70
C LEU A 180 -10.82 7.33 13.65
N ALA A 181 -10.86 6.26 12.87
CA ALA A 181 -11.96 6.00 11.94
C ALA A 181 -13.30 5.82 12.66
N LEU A 182 -13.31 5.05 13.75
CA LEU A 182 -14.49 4.88 14.60
C LEU A 182 -14.94 6.22 15.20
N ALA A 183 -14.01 7.05 15.69
CA ALA A 183 -14.33 8.37 16.21
C ALA A 183 -15.00 9.26 15.16
N ALA A 184 -14.55 9.24 13.91
CA ALA A 184 -15.16 10.00 12.82
C ALA A 184 -16.60 9.56 12.54
N VAL A 185 -16.85 8.25 12.50
CA VAL A 185 -18.18 7.68 12.29
C VAL A 185 -19.11 8.00 13.46
N LEU A 186 -18.65 7.82 14.70
CA LEU A 186 -19.43 8.15 15.90
C LEU A 186 -19.77 9.64 15.98
N ALA A 187 -18.82 10.52 15.64
CA ALA A 187 -19.05 11.95 15.58
C ALA A 187 -20.10 12.31 14.52
N ALA A 188 -20.04 11.70 13.33
CA ALA A 188 -21.04 11.88 12.29
C ALA A 188 -22.44 11.46 12.77
N PHE A 189 -22.60 10.26 13.34
CA PHE A 189 -23.89 9.79 13.87
C PHE A 189 -24.41 10.66 15.02
N SER A 190 -23.52 11.10 15.92
CA SER A 190 -23.89 11.98 17.03
C SER A 190 -24.48 13.28 16.51
N VAL A 191 -23.87 13.88 15.49
CA VAL A 191 -24.37 15.10 14.85
C VAL A 191 -25.66 14.82 14.10
N GLY A 192 -25.78 13.69 13.41
CA GLY A 192 -27.02 13.26 12.75
C GLY A 192 -28.24 13.27 13.67
N ILE A 193 -28.10 12.72 14.88
CA ILE A 193 -29.17 12.74 15.87
C ILE A 193 -29.38 14.15 16.45
N ALA A 194 -28.30 14.91 16.64
CA ALA A 194 -28.38 16.26 17.20
C ALA A 194 -29.09 17.25 16.28
N VAL A 195 -29.02 17.07 14.97
CA VAL A 195 -29.59 18.01 13.98
C VAL A 195 -30.97 17.58 13.47
N ASP A 196 -31.45 16.39 13.86
CA ASP A 196 -32.80 15.88 13.53
C ASP A 196 -33.09 15.78 12.02
N GLY A 197 -32.05 15.54 11.22
CA GLY A 197 -32.17 15.42 9.77
C GLY A 197 -31.88 16.70 8.99
N GLU A 198 -31.73 17.88 9.61
CA GLU A 198 -31.47 19.12 8.87
C GLU A 198 -30.36 19.98 9.49
N PRO A 199 -29.33 20.41 8.73
CA PRO A 199 -29.10 20.07 7.31
C PRO A 199 -28.58 18.63 7.13
N LEU A 200 -29.01 17.95 6.05
CA LEU A 200 -28.69 16.54 5.76
C LEU A 200 -27.19 16.28 5.60
N TYR A 201 -26.44 17.25 5.10
CA TYR A 201 -25.00 17.11 4.84
C TYR A 201 -24.12 17.28 6.09
N LEU A 202 -24.65 17.91 7.16
CA LEU A 202 -23.86 18.29 8.33
C LEU A 202 -23.22 17.10 9.07
N PRO A 203 -23.91 15.96 9.26
CA PRO A 203 -23.33 14.76 9.86
C PRO A 203 -22.11 14.24 9.08
N ALA A 204 -22.23 14.13 7.76
CA ALA A 204 -21.14 13.68 6.90
C ALA A 204 -20.00 14.71 6.85
N LEU A 205 -20.30 16.00 6.90
CA LEU A 205 -19.29 17.06 6.96
C LEU A 205 -18.43 16.94 8.21
N VAL A 206 -19.05 16.74 9.37
CA VAL A 206 -18.32 16.52 10.63
C VAL A 206 -17.52 15.22 10.58
N GLY A 207 -18.10 14.15 10.04
CA GLY A 207 -17.40 12.88 9.81
C GLY A 207 -16.15 13.05 8.95
N VAL A 208 -16.26 13.73 7.81
CA VAL A 208 -15.12 14.03 6.92
C VAL A 208 -14.08 14.88 7.64
N ALA A 209 -14.48 15.91 8.38
CA ALA A 209 -13.56 16.78 9.10
C ALA A 209 -12.75 15.99 10.15
N VAL A 210 -13.41 15.13 10.93
CA VAL A 210 -12.75 14.27 11.93
C VAL A 210 -11.87 13.22 11.27
N ALA A 211 -12.35 12.55 10.20
CA ALA A 211 -11.58 11.55 9.47
C ALA A 211 -10.34 12.15 8.80
N ALA A 212 -10.48 13.30 8.14
CA ALA A 212 -9.38 14.00 7.51
C ALA A 212 -8.36 14.51 8.54
N ALA A 213 -8.81 15.05 9.68
CA ALA A 213 -7.93 15.44 10.77
C ALA A 213 -7.18 14.22 11.35
N GLY A 214 -7.88 13.09 11.54
CA GLY A 214 -7.29 11.83 11.98
C GLY A 214 -6.27 11.27 10.99
N TYR A 215 -6.57 11.27 9.69
CA TYR A 215 -5.66 10.83 8.64
C TYR A 215 -4.46 11.77 8.47
N ALA A 216 -4.66 13.08 8.59
CA ALA A 216 -3.57 14.06 8.57
C ALA A 216 -2.65 13.92 9.79
N ALA A 217 -3.23 13.61 10.96
CA ALA A 217 -2.46 13.32 12.16
C ALA A 217 -1.69 12.01 12.00
N LEU A 218 -2.39 10.90 11.73
CA LEU A 218 -1.82 9.57 11.62
C LEU A 218 -2.23 8.93 10.28
N PRO A 219 -1.44 9.10 9.21
CA PRO A 219 -1.76 8.52 7.92
C PRO A 219 -1.81 6.99 8.04
N THR A 220 -2.96 6.41 7.77
CA THR A 220 -3.19 4.95 7.77
C THR A 220 -4.13 4.60 6.64
N ALA A 221 -4.01 3.38 6.10
CA ALA A 221 -4.92 2.88 5.08
C ALA A 221 -6.39 2.96 5.51
N VAL A 222 -6.70 2.60 6.77
CA VAL A 222 -8.06 2.68 7.32
C VAL A 222 -8.54 4.14 7.36
N GLY A 223 -7.73 5.07 7.87
CA GLY A 223 -8.08 6.49 7.87
C GLY A 223 -8.29 7.05 6.46
N HIS A 224 -7.53 6.58 5.47
CA HIS A 224 -7.70 6.97 4.06
C HIS A 224 -9.05 6.49 3.52
N VAL A 225 -9.38 5.21 3.73
CA VAL A 225 -10.66 4.61 3.33
C VAL A 225 -11.84 5.30 4.01
N THR A 226 -11.75 5.57 5.32
CA THR A 226 -12.82 6.26 6.05
C THR A 226 -13.04 7.68 5.55
N THR A 227 -11.96 8.43 5.29
CA THR A 227 -12.06 9.79 4.74
C THR A 227 -12.68 9.77 3.34
N TRP A 228 -12.28 8.81 2.50
CA TRP A 228 -12.84 8.61 1.16
C TRP A 228 -14.34 8.29 1.19
N TRP A 229 -14.74 7.32 2.04
CA TRP A 229 -16.14 6.89 2.16
C TRP A 229 -17.04 8.03 2.66
N LEU A 230 -16.62 8.73 3.72
CA LEU A 230 -17.39 9.85 4.26
C LEU A 230 -17.44 11.02 3.29
N ALA A 231 -16.39 11.24 2.48
CA ALA A 231 -16.41 12.26 1.43
C ALA A 231 -17.41 11.92 0.31
N ALA A 232 -17.52 10.65 -0.08
CA ALA A 232 -18.53 10.20 -1.03
C ALA A 232 -19.96 10.38 -0.47
N ALA A 233 -20.17 10.01 0.80
CA ALA A 233 -21.44 10.23 1.48
C ALA A 233 -21.79 11.73 1.56
N LEU A 234 -20.83 12.58 1.93
CA LEU A 234 -21.00 14.03 1.95
C LEU A 234 -21.38 14.57 0.58
N ALA A 235 -20.69 14.16 -0.49
CA ALA A 235 -20.99 14.60 -1.85
C ALA A 235 -22.43 14.26 -2.25
N ALA A 236 -22.91 13.06 -1.94
CA ALA A 236 -24.30 12.68 -2.19
C ALA A 236 -25.28 13.53 -1.36
N LEU A 237 -25.06 13.65 -0.05
CA LEU A 237 -25.98 14.38 0.84
C LEU A 237 -26.06 15.87 0.52
N VAL A 238 -24.97 16.50 0.09
CA VAL A 238 -24.97 17.89 -0.39
C VAL A 238 -25.86 18.03 -1.63
N VAL A 239 -25.82 17.07 -2.56
CA VAL A 239 -26.72 17.09 -3.72
C VAL A 239 -28.18 16.94 -3.29
N ARG A 240 -28.47 15.99 -2.37
CA ARG A 240 -29.84 15.77 -1.88
C ARG A 240 -30.43 17.00 -1.19
N GLU A 241 -29.60 17.72 -0.42
CA GLU A 241 -29.98 18.99 0.22
C GLU A 241 -30.45 20.05 -0.79
N THR A 242 -29.93 20.05 -2.03
CA THR A 242 -30.35 21.03 -3.04
C THR A 242 -31.78 20.84 -3.53
N GLY A 243 -32.42 19.71 -3.22
CA GLY A 243 -33.84 19.46 -3.51
C GLY A 243 -34.15 19.48 -5.00
N GLN A 244 -33.52 18.60 -5.78
CA GLN A 244 -33.79 18.52 -7.22
C GLN A 244 -35.28 18.20 -7.48
N PRO A 245 -35.94 18.84 -8.47
CA PRO A 245 -37.37 18.68 -8.70
C PRO A 245 -37.75 17.26 -9.17
N ASP A 246 -36.86 16.61 -9.92
CA ASP A 246 -37.05 15.28 -10.50
C ASP A 246 -36.03 14.31 -9.88
N PRO A 247 -36.44 13.10 -9.43
CA PRO A 247 -35.51 12.05 -9.02
C PRO A 247 -34.41 11.76 -10.04
N GLY A 248 -34.69 11.82 -11.34
CA GLY A 248 -33.70 11.59 -12.40
C GLY A 248 -32.55 12.59 -12.33
N ASP A 249 -32.86 13.87 -12.14
CA ASP A 249 -31.87 14.94 -12.01
C ASP A 249 -31.06 14.82 -10.71
N GLU A 250 -31.68 14.38 -9.62
CA GLU A 250 -30.99 14.07 -8.36
C GLU A 250 -29.93 12.99 -8.58
N PHE A 251 -30.29 11.88 -9.23
CA PHE A 251 -29.36 10.78 -9.49
C PHE A 251 -28.24 11.17 -10.46
N LEU A 252 -28.55 11.94 -11.50
CA LEU A 252 -27.53 12.51 -12.40
C LEU A 252 -26.54 13.39 -11.63
N ALA A 253 -27.03 14.25 -10.73
CA ALA A 253 -26.20 15.13 -9.92
C ALA A 253 -25.34 14.35 -8.90
N ILE A 254 -25.89 13.33 -8.23
CA ILE A 254 -25.14 12.47 -7.30
C ILE A 254 -24.05 11.70 -8.04
N GLY A 255 -24.40 11.05 -9.16
CA GLY A 255 -23.45 10.30 -9.98
C GLY A 255 -22.35 11.21 -10.54
N GLY A 256 -22.71 12.41 -11.02
CA GLY A 256 -21.74 13.42 -11.44
C GLY A 256 -20.80 13.88 -10.32
N ALA A 257 -21.33 14.11 -9.11
CA ALA A 257 -20.54 14.48 -7.95
C ALA A 257 -19.57 13.36 -7.53
N TRP A 258 -20.00 12.11 -7.52
CA TRP A 258 -19.13 10.95 -7.25
C TRP A 258 -18.08 10.74 -8.32
N LEU A 259 -18.43 10.91 -9.60
CA LEU A 259 -17.47 10.83 -10.70
C LEU A 259 -16.39 11.90 -10.55
N GLY A 260 -16.79 13.16 -10.33
CA GLY A 260 -15.87 14.27 -10.10
C GLY A 260 -14.98 14.05 -8.87
N LEU A 261 -15.57 13.59 -7.76
CA LEU A 261 -14.84 13.29 -6.53
C LEU A 261 -13.84 12.14 -6.75
N GLY A 262 -14.23 11.06 -7.42
CA GLY A 262 -13.36 9.91 -7.71
C GLY A 262 -12.17 10.29 -8.59
N LEU A 263 -12.42 11.08 -9.65
CA LEU A 263 -11.37 11.61 -10.52
C LEU A 263 -10.41 12.55 -9.78
N ALA A 264 -10.95 13.48 -8.98
CA ALA A 264 -10.14 14.37 -8.15
C ALA A 264 -9.29 13.59 -7.13
N TRP A 265 -9.86 12.56 -6.51
CA TRP A 265 -9.15 11.69 -5.55
C TRP A 265 -8.00 10.92 -6.22
N ALA A 266 -8.25 10.35 -7.40
CA ALA A 266 -7.24 9.67 -8.19
C ALA A 266 -6.12 10.63 -8.62
N ALA A 267 -6.47 11.84 -9.07
CA ALA A 267 -5.50 12.87 -9.45
C ALA A 267 -4.63 13.33 -8.27
N LEU A 268 -5.24 13.64 -7.11
CA LEU A 268 -4.51 14.00 -5.89
C LEU A 268 -3.58 12.87 -5.43
N SER A 269 -4.03 11.62 -5.56
CA SER A 269 -3.22 10.45 -5.24
C SER A 269 -2.06 10.26 -6.22
N ALA A 270 -2.29 10.48 -7.52
CA ALA A 270 -1.25 10.47 -8.56
C ALA A 270 -0.16 11.51 -8.28
N LEU A 271 -0.55 12.70 -7.79
CA LEU A 271 0.35 13.80 -7.39
C LEU A 271 1.07 13.56 -6.05
N GLY A 272 0.81 12.44 -5.37
CA GLY A 272 1.48 12.09 -4.12
C GLY A 272 0.96 12.84 -2.89
N ALA A 273 -0.27 13.37 -2.94
CA ALA A 273 -0.90 14.02 -1.78
C ALA A 273 -1.23 13.01 -0.67
N ALA A 274 -1.60 11.78 -1.05
CA ALA A 274 -1.89 10.69 -0.12
C ALA A 274 -0.61 9.94 0.30
N ALA A 275 -0.56 9.49 1.56
CA ALA A 275 0.55 8.66 2.04
C ALA A 275 0.58 7.31 1.30
N GLU A 276 -0.59 6.74 1.02
CA GLU A 276 -0.76 5.48 0.29
C GLU A 276 -1.21 5.73 -1.17
N ARG A 277 -0.29 6.22 -2.03
CA ARG A 277 -0.57 6.55 -3.46
C ARG A 277 -1.38 5.48 -4.19
N ARG A 278 -1.00 4.19 -4.08
CA ARG A 278 -1.68 3.09 -4.78
C ARG A 278 -3.10 2.85 -4.27
N LEU A 279 -3.31 2.96 -2.96
CA LEU A 279 -4.63 2.85 -2.34
C LEU A 279 -5.52 4.00 -2.82
N GLY A 280 -5.00 5.23 -2.78
CA GLY A 280 -5.73 6.41 -3.24
C GLY A 280 -6.12 6.37 -4.72
N LEU A 281 -5.24 5.87 -5.59
CA LEU A 281 -5.56 5.62 -7.01
C LEU A 281 -6.70 4.60 -7.15
N GLY A 282 -6.63 3.49 -6.40
CA GLY A 282 -7.68 2.47 -6.40
C GLY A 282 -9.03 2.98 -5.91
N LEU A 283 -9.04 3.73 -4.79
CA LEU A 283 -10.25 4.33 -4.22
C LEU A 283 -10.89 5.36 -5.17
N GLY A 284 -10.07 6.22 -5.79
CA GLY A 284 -10.56 7.21 -6.74
C GLY A 284 -11.14 6.58 -8.01
N ALA A 285 -10.39 5.65 -8.62
CA ALA A 285 -10.87 4.91 -9.79
C ALA A 285 -12.11 4.06 -9.49
N GLY A 286 -12.14 3.40 -8.32
CA GLY A 286 -13.27 2.61 -7.87
C GLY A 286 -14.54 3.46 -7.69
N LEU A 287 -14.42 4.64 -7.06
CA LEU A 287 -15.55 5.56 -6.92
C LEU A 287 -16.04 6.09 -8.28
N ALA A 288 -15.11 6.41 -9.19
CA ALA A 288 -15.45 6.87 -10.53
C ALA A 288 -16.19 5.79 -11.36
N LEU A 289 -15.81 4.51 -11.23
CA LEU A 289 -16.54 3.40 -11.83
C LEU A 289 -17.90 3.18 -11.18
N ALA A 290 -17.96 3.20 -9.84
CA ALA A 290 -19.21 3.10 -9.10
C ALA A 290 -20.18 4.21 -9.47
N ALA A 291 -19.68 5.42 -9.74
CA ALA A 291 -20.49 6.54 -10.23
C ALA A 291 -21.10 6.26 -11.62
N GLY A 292 -20.33 5.70 -12.55
CA GLY A 292 -20.85 5.30 -13.87
C GLY A 292 -21.95 4.25 -13.78
N GLN A 293 -21.78 3.26 -12.90
CA GLN A 293 -22.77 2.21 -12.65
C GLN A 293 -24.00 2.72 -11.89
N PHE A 294 -23.81 3.67 -10.98
CA PHE A 294 -24.91 4.37 -10.30
C PHE A 294 -25.78 5.14 -11.30
N LEU A 295 -25.15 5.85 -12.25
CA LEU A 295 -25.85 6.55 -13.33
C LEU A 295 -26.62 5.59 -14.26
N LEU A 296 -26.10 4.38 -14.50
CA LEU A 296 -26.82 3.35 -15.27
C LEU A 296 -28.04 2.81 -14.53
N GLY A 297 -27.88 2.49 -13.24
CA GLY A 297 -28.94 1.85 -12.48
C GLY A 297 -30.08 2.79 -12.08
N TRP A 298 -29.78 4.08 -11.91
CA TRP A 298 -30.71 5.04 -11.30
C TRP A 298 -30.92 6.33 -12.12
N GLY A 299 -30.10 6.60 -13.14
CA GLY A 299 -30.25 7.79 -13.98
C GLY A 299 -31.37 7.65 -15.03
N ALA A 300 -31.92 8.78 -15.49
CA ALA A 300 -32.92 8.80 -16.55
C ALA A 300 -32.36 8.41 -17.94
N ASP A 301 -31.07 8.69 -18.18
CA ASP A 301 -30.38 8.46 -19.46
C ASP A 301 -29.18 7.52 -19.28
N GLY A 302 -29.34 6.24 -19.68
CA GLY A 302 -28.27 5.23 -19.59
C GLY A 302 -26.99 5.57 -20.37
N ALA A 303 -27.09 6.43 -21.40
CA ALA A 303 -25.94 6.82 -22.22
C ALA A 303 -24.80 7.46 -21.41
N TRP A 304 -25.12 8.29 -20.41
CA TRP A 304 -24.12 8.91 -19.54
C TRP A 304 -23.40 7.89 -18.67
N GLY A 305 -24.13 6.90 -18.15
CA GLY A 305 -23.57 5.83 -17.34
C GLY A 305 -22.63 4.92 -18.12
N TYR A 306 -22.99 4.56 -19.37
CA TYR A 306 -22.11 3.81 -20.26
C TYR A 306 -20.86 4.59 -20.61
N GLY A 307 -21.04 5.85 -21.04
CA GLY A 307 -19.94 6.75 -21.38
C GLY A 307 -18.97 6.93 -20.21
N ALA A 308 -19.48 7.20 -19.01
CA ALA A 308 -18.66 7.36 -17.81
C ALA A 308 -17.90 6.07 -17.45
N THR A 309 -18.58 4.92 -17.42
CA THR A 309 -17.96 3.63 -17.07
C THR A 309 -16.82 3.29 -18.04
N LEU A 310 -17.08 3.37 -19.36
CA LEU A 310 -16.09 3.04 -20.39
C LEU A 310 -14.95 4.07 -20.43
N ALA A 311 -15.23 5.36 -20.25
CA ALA A 311 -14.21 6.40 -20.21
C ALA A 311 -13.26 6.23 -19.00
N VAL A 312 -13.82 5.96 -17.81
CA VAL A 312 -13.02 5.70 -16.61
C VAL A 312 -12.20 4.42 -16.77
N ALA A 313 -12.79 3.36 -17.33
CA ALA A 313 -12.08 2.12 -17.60
C ALA A 313 -10.90 2.32 -18.57
N ALA A 314 -11.12 3.05 -19.66
CA ALA A 314 -10.08 3.42 -20.62
C ALA A 314 -8.98 4.28 -19.96
N ALA A 315 -9.35 5.25 -19.12
CA ALA A 315 -8.40 6.07 -18.38
C ALA A 315 -7.55 5.23 -17.41
N CYS A 316 -8.14 4.24 -16.73
CA CYS A 316 -7.41 3.31 -15.86
C CYS A 316 -6.37 2.49 -16.64
N LEU A 317 -6.74 1.95 -17.81
CA LEU A 317 -5.82 1.21 -18.68
C LEU A 317 -4.73 2.10 -19.27
N ALA A 318 -5.06 3.32 -19.68
CA ALA A 318 -4.11 4.29 -20.18
C ALA A 318 -3.10 4.70 -19.09
N TYR A 319 -3.57 4.95 -17.87
CA TYR A 319 -2.68 5.26 -16.74
C TYR A 319 -1.83 4.05 -16.34
N TYR A 320 -2.38 2.83 -16.40
CA TYR A 320 -1.62 1.61 -16.17
C TYR A 320 -0.45 1.47 -17.16
N TYR A 321 -0.62 1.91 -18.41
CA TYR A 321 0.48 1.88 -19.39
C TYR A 321 1.70 2.69 -18.92
N ALA A 322 1.47 3.84 -18.28
CA ALA A 322 2.52 4.73 -17.78
C ALA A 322 3.13 4.27 -16.44
N ASP A 323 2.29 3.94 -15.45
CA ASP A 323 2.74 3.74 -14.06
C ASP A 323 2.74 2.27 -13.61
N ARG A 324 2.19 1.36 -14.42
CA ARG A 324 2.13 -0.10 -14.17
C ARG A 324 1.51 -0.49 -12.82
N THR A 325 0.62 0.35 -12.29
CA THR A 325 -0.11 0.05 -11.05
C THR A 325 -1.23 -0.96 -11.31
N ALA A 326 -1.04 -2.21 -10.83
CA ALA A 326 -1.92 -3.35 -11.12
C ALA A 326 -3.40 -3.13 -10.75
N VAL A 327 -3.69 -2.35 -9.71
CA VAL A 327 -5.07 -2.02 -9.29
C VAL A 327 -5.85 -1.35 -10.43
N LEU A 328 -5.21 -0.46 -11.18
CA LEU A 328 -5.85 0.24 -12.31
C LEU A 328 -6.07 -0.69 -13.51
N LEU A 329 -5.19 -1.69 -13.71
CA LEU A 329 -5.43 -2.73 -14.71
C LEU A 329 -6.70 -3.53 -14.37
N VAL A 330 -6.81 -4.00 -13.12
CA VAL A 330 -7.97 -4.77 -12.66
C VAL A 330 -9.25 -3.97 -12.78
N LEU A 331 -9.27 -2.73 -12.28
CA LEU A 331 -10.45 -1.85 -12.38
C LEU A 331 -10.80 -1.50 -13.83
N GLY A 332 -9.81 -1.25 -14.69
CA GLY A 332 -10.03 -0.99 -16.11
C GLY A 332 -10.62 -2.20 -16.84
N ILE A 333 -10.13 -3.41 -16.55
CA ILE A 333 -10.71 -4.65 -17.10
C ILE A 333 -12.15 -4.82 -16.61
N LEU A 334 -12.38 -4.71 -15.29
CA LEU A 334 -13.72 -4.82 -14.70
C LEU A 334 -14.71 -3.85 -15.35
N GLY A 335 -14.33 -2.57 -15.50
CA GLY A 335 -15.19 -1.56 -16.12
C GLY A 335 -15.57 -1.90 -17.57
N ILE A 336 -14.65 -2.45 -18.37
CA ILE A 336 -14.96 -2.90 -19.74
C ILE A 336 -15.82 -4.16 -19.71
N THR A 337 -15.50 -5.13 -18.84
CA THR A 337 -16.21 -6.41 -18.74
C THR A 337 -17.65 -6.24 -18.26
N VAL A 338 -17.95 -5.22 -17.46
CA VAL A 338 -19.32 -4.90 -17.05
C VAL A 338 -20.00 -3.98 -18.06
N GLY A 339 -19.39 -2.83 -18.34
CA GLY A 339 -20.07 -1.78 -19.14
C GLY A 339 -20.30 -2.13 -20.60
N LEU A 340 -19.42 -2.92 -21.24
CA LEU A 340 -19.57 -3.26 -22.66
C LEU A 340 -20.71 -4.28 -22.90
N PRO A 341 -20.81 -5.39 -22.15
CA PRO A 341 -21.97 -6.28 -22.22
C PRO A 341 -23.30 -5.60 -21.95
N GLU A 342 -23.41 -4.79 -20.91
CA GLU A 342 -24.63 -4.06 -20.57
C GLU A 342 -25.05 -3.13 -21.70
N MET A 343 -24.10 -2.35 -22.25
CA MET A 343 -24.36 -1.46 -23.38
C MET A 343 -24.86 -2.22 -24.62
N VAL A 344 -24.27 -3.38 -24.93
CA VAL A 344 -24.71 -4.20 -26.07
C VAL A 344 -26.09 -4.81 -25.81
N TRP A 345 -26.35 -5.26 -24.58
CA TRP A 345 -27.64 -5.82 -24.20
C TRP A 345 -28.75 -4.78 -24.39
N ASP A 346 -28.56 -3.57 -23.86
CA ASP A 346 -29.55 -2.49 -23.97
C ASP A 346 -29.72 -1.98 -25.39
N LEU A 347 -28.63 -1.78 -26.15
CA LEU A 347 -28.70 -1.33 -27.55
C LEU A 347 -29.41 -2.33 -28.47
N THR A 348 -29.52 -3.59 -28.05
CA THR A 348 -30.14 -4.64 -28.84
C THR A 348 -31.52 -5.01 -28.34
N ASP A 349 -32.06 -4.31 -27.33
CA ASP A 349 -33.29 -4.69 -26.63
C ASP A 349 -33.26 -6.17 -26.18
N GLY A 350 -32.08 -6.69 -25.87
CA GLY A 350 -31.85 -8.11 -25.56
C GLY A 350 -32.02 -9.08 -26.74
N ALA A 351 -32.24 -8.60 -27.96
CA ALA A 351 -32.44 -9.42 -29.16
C ALA A 351 -31.21 -10.26 -29.52
N ILE A 352 -30.01 -9.76 -29.19
CA ILE A 352 -28.78 -10.53 -29.30
C ILE A 352 -28.54 -11.24 -27.97
N GLY A 353 -29.17 -12.41 -27.79
CA GLY A 353 -29.18 -13.16 -26.53
C GLY A 353 -27.79 -13.47 -25.94
N ALA A 354 -27.79 -13.98 -24.70
CA ALA A 354 -26.60 -14.25 -23.86
C ALA A 354 -25.40 -14.90 -24.59
N ALA A 355 -25.63 -15.66 -25.66
CA ALA A 355 -24.59 -16.26 -26.49
C ALA A 355 -23.66 -15.24 -27.16
N ALA A 356 -24.15 -14.10 -27.65
CA ALA A 356 -23.29 -13.11 -28.30
C ALA A 356 -22.52 -12.26 -27.30
N VAL A 357 -23.12 -11.97 -26.14
CA VAL A 357 -22.41 -11.37 -25.00
C VAL A 357 -21.23 -12.26 -24.59
N LEU A 358 -21.46 -13.57 -24.47
CA LEU A 358 -20.42 -14.55 -24.14
C LEU A 358 -19.35 -14.63 -25.24
N LEU A 359 -19.75 -14.55 -26.52
CA LEU A 359 -18.83 -14.55 -27.66
C LEU A 359 -17.97 -13.28 -27.71
N LEU A 360 -18.56 -12.12 -27.44
CA LEU A 360 -17.86 -10.84 -27.39
C LEU A 360 -16.86 -10.80 -26.22
N ALA A 361 -17.28 -11.27 -25.04
CA ALA A 361 -16.42 -11.42 -23.88
C ALA A 361 -15.22 -12.36 -24.16
N GLY A 362 -15.48 -13.50 -24.80
CA GLY A 362 -14.45 -14.43 -25.26
C GLY A 362 -13.47 -13.81 -26.26
N ALA A 363 -13.97 -13.04 -27.23
CA ALA A 363 -13.14 -12.33 -28.21
C ALA A 363 -12.23 -11.28 -27.54
N VAL A 364 -12.75 -10.51 -26.58
CA VAL A 364 -11.96 -9.55 -25.81
C VAL A 364 -10.84 -10.23 -25.01
N LEU A 365 -11.14 -11.36 -24.36
CA LEU A 365 -10.14 -12.18 -23.65
C LEU A 365 -9.04 -12.71 -24.59
N LEU A 366 -9.42 -13.17 -25.79
CA LEU A 366 -8.46 -13.64 -26.80
C LEU A 366 -7.54 -12.51 -27.28
N VAL A 367 -8.10 -11.32 -27.54
CA VAL A 367 -7.32 -10.13 -27.93
C VAL A 367 -6.36 -9.73 -26.81
N ALA A 368 -6.83 -9.67 -25.56
CA ALA A 368 -6.02 -9.35 -24.40
C ALA A 368 -4.85 -10.35 -24.22
N SER A 369 -5.13 -11.65 -24.36
CA SER A 369 -4.12 -12.71 -24.30
C SER A 369 -3.06 -12.56 -25.40
N TRP A 370 -3.50 -12.30 -26.63
CA TRP A 370 -2.60 -12.09 -27.77
C TRP A 370 -1.70 -10.85 -27.59
N LEU A 371 -2.26 -9.72 -27.14
CA LEU A 371 -1.48 -8.52 -26.82
C LEU A 371 -0.46 -8.79 -25.71
N GLY A 372 -0.84 -9.52 -24.66
CA GLY A 372 0.05 -9.93 -23.58
C GLY A 372 1.26 -10.73 -24.06
N ILE A 373 1.06 -11.66 -24.99
CA ILE A 373 2.12 -12.46 -25.62
C ILE A 373 3.03 -11.60 -26.50
N ARG A 374 2.46 -10.70 -27.32
CA ARG A 374 3.26 -9.80 -28.18
C ARG A 374 4.13 -8.84 -27.38
N LEU A 375 3.64 -8.34 -26.25
CA LEU A 375 4.40 -7.45 -25.37
C LEU A 375 5.52 -8.18 -24.64
N HIS A 376 5.33 -9.44 -24.25
CA HIS A 376 6.39 -10.27 -23.65
C HIS A 376 7.51 -10.59 -24.64
N ARG A 377 7.19 -10.86 -25.91
CA ARG A 377 8.20 -11.17 -26.95
C ARG A 377 9.08 -9.98 -27.31
N ARG A 378 8.61 -8.74 -27.14
CA ARG A 378 9.42 -7.53 -27.39
C ARG A 378 10.37 -7.18 -26.23
N GLY A 379 10.13 -7.70 -25.03
CA GLY A 379 11.02 -7.54 -23.87
C GLY A 379 12.19 -8.53 -23.82
N ASN A 380 12.07 -9.66 -24.55
CA ASN A 380 13.12 -10.67 -24.67
C ASN A 380 13.75 -10.59 -26.07
N GLY A 381 14.62 -9.59 -26.28
CA GLY A 381 15.52 -9.61 -27.44
C GLY A 381 16.42 -10.86 -27.40
N PRO A 382 16.86 -11.37 -28.57
CA PRO A 382 17.71 -12.57 -28.61
C PRO A 382 18.97 -12.34 -27.76
N GLN A 383 19.15 -13.17 -26.74
CA GLN A 383 20.44 -13.27 -26.06
C GLN A 383 21.46 -13.67 -27.12
N SER A 384 22.41 -12.78 -27.42
CA SER A 384 23.55 -13.12 -28.27
C SER A 384 24.18 -14.40 -27.72
N PRO A 385 24.37 -15.45 -28.53
CA PRO A 385 25.03 -16.66 -28.08
C PRO A 385 26.40 -16.27 -27.51
N ALA A 386 26.65 -16.70 -26.27
CA ALA A 386 27.91 -16.50 -25.58
C ALA A 386 29.05 -16.92 -26.51
N ALA A 387 30.01 -16.02 -26.72
CA ALA A 387 31.20 -16.31 -27.49
C ALA A 387 31.92 -17.54 -26.91
N PRO A 388 32.42 -18.46 -27.75
CA PRO A 388 33.15 -19.63 -27.28
C PRO A 388 34.38 -19.17 -26.48
N SER A 389 34.50 -19.71 -25.27
CA SER A 389 35.67 -19.56 -24.40
C SER A 389 36.95 -19.86 -25.16
N GLY A 390 37.91 -18.93 -25.08
CA GLY A 390 39.23 -19.06 -25.69
C GLY A 390 40.03 -20.28 -25.19
N PRO A 391 41.15 -20.61 -25.88
CA PRO A 391 41.86 -21.86 -25.69
C PRO A 391 42.51 -22.01 -24.30
N PRO A 392 42.72 -23.26 -23.84
CA PRO A 392 43.19 -23.55 -22.49
C PRO A 392 44.60 -23.02 -22.24
N ALA A 393 44.78 -22.39 -21.08
CA ALA A 393 46.07 -21.91 -20.59
C ALA A 393 47.06 -23.09 -20.46
N ALA A 394 48.24 -22.92 -21.05
CA ALA A 394 49.36 -23.84 -21.00
C ALA A 394 49.83 -24.08 -19.56
N GLY A 395 50.17 -25.34 -19.26
CA GLY A 395 50.72 -25.77 -17.98
C GLY A 395 52.11 -25.19 -17.66
N PRO A 396 52.58 -25.34 -16.40
CA PRO A 396 53.85 -24.78 -15.97
C PRO A 396 55.03 -25.43 -16.69
N ALA A 397 55.93 -24.57 -17.18
CA ALA A 397 57.16 -24.92 -17.89
C ALA A 397 58.09 -25.78 -17.01
N GLN A 398 58.51 -26.94 -17.54
CA GLN A 398 59.68 -27.67 -17.09
C GLN A 398 60.93 -26.91 -17.51
N GLN A 399 61.78 -26.53 -16.55
CA GLN A 399 63.13 -26.05 -16.82
C GLN A 399 64.05 -27.23 -17.19
N PRO A 400 64.97 -27.07 -18.15
CA PRO A 400 65.87 -28.13 -18.58
C PRO A 400 66.99 -28.37 -17.56
N ALA A 401 67.37 -29.64 -17.44
CA ALA A 401 68.58 -30.08 -16.78
C ALA A 401 69.80 -29.64 -17.61
N ASP A 402 70.73 -28.92 -16.98
CA ASP A 402 72.09 -28.76 -17.49
C ASP A 402 73.05 -29.57 -16.61
N ASP A 403 73.66 -30.56 -17.26
CA ASP A 403 74.87 -31.25 -16.86
C ASP A 403 76.05 -30.26 -16.79
N ALA A 404 76.74 -30.21 -15.65
CA ALA A 404 78.16 -29.88 -15.61
C ALA A 404 78.83 -30.52 -14.39
N GLY A 405 79.81 -31.37 -14.68
CA GLY A 405 80.53 -32.21 -13.74
C GLY A 405 81.52 -31.50 -12.78
N PRO A 406 82.40 -32.27 -12.11
CA PRO A 406 82.83 -31.99 -10.74
C PRO A 406 84.23 -31.36 -10.62
N ARG A 407 84.52 -30.86 -9.40
CA ARG A 407 85.82 -30.77 -8.64
C ARG A 407 86.09 -29.35 -8.07
N PRO A 408 87.02 -29.17 -7.11
CA PRO A 408 87.39 -30.01 -5.97
C PRO A 408 87.55 -29.21 -4.64
N SER A 409 87.83 -29.96 -3.57
CA SER A 409 88.41 -29.60 -2.27
C SER A 409 89.22 -28.29 -2.13
N ALA A 410 89.04 -27.58 -1.02
CA ALA A 410 90.10 -27.25 -0.05
C ALA A 410 89.50 -26.52 1.18
N GLY A 411 89.87 -26.98 2.39
CA GLY A 411 89.85 -26.16 3.61
C GLY A 411 90.99 -25.13 3.59
N PRO A 412 91.30 -24.42 4.69
CA PRO A 412 91.18 -24.81 6.10
C PRO A 412 90.05 -24.15 6.88
#